data_AF-A0A3G4VXP7-F1
#
_entry.id   AF-A0A3G4VXP7-F1
#
_cell.length_a   1.000
_cell.length_b   1.000
_cell.length_c   1.000
_cell.angle_alpha   90.00
_cell.angle_beta   90.00
_cell.angle_gamma   90.00
#
_symmetry.space_group_name_H-M   'P 1'
#
loop_
_entity.id
_entity.type
_entity.pdbx_description
1 polymer ?
#
loop_
_entity_poly.entity_id
_entity_poly.type
_entity_poly.pdbx_seq_one_letter_code
_entity_poly.pdbx_strand_id
1 'polypeptide(L)' 'MLTVGDKFPSYDLTACVSLEAGSEFAQIDHKTYEGKWRVVFFWPKTTR' A
#
# COMPACT_ATOMS: atom_id res chain seq x y z
N MET A 1 16.76 3.91 -2.12
CA MET A 1 16.53 2.55 -1.59
C MET A 1 16.50 2.68 -0.09
N LEU A 2 15.45 2.21 0.57
CA LEU A 2 15.38 2.22 2.04
C LEU A 2 16.20 1.04 2.56
N THR A 3 16.90 1.24 3.67
CA THR A 3 17.70 0.22 4.35
C THR A 3 17.02 -0.22 5.64
N VAL A 4 17.53 -1.29 6.26
CA VAL A 4 16.99 -1.80 7.53
C VAL A 4 17.21 -0.76 8.63
N GLY A 5 16.14 -0.34 9.30
CA GLY A 5 16.16 0.70 10.32
C GLY A 5 15.63 2.06 9.83
N ASP A 6 15.49 2.25 8.52
CA ASP A 6 14.88 3.46 7.97
C ASP A 6 13.36 3.46 8.17
N LYS A 7 12.81 4.63 8.51
CA LYS A 7 11.37 4.82 8.60
C LYS A 7 10.76 4.71 7.20
N PHE A 8 9.76 3.83 7.04
CA PHE A 8 9.00 3.75 5.80
C PHE A 8 8.33 5.10 5.51
N PRO A 9 8.39 5.60 4.27
CA PRO A 9 7.86 6.92 3.92
C PRO A 9 6.36 7.01 4.19
N SER A 10 5.90 8.23 4.48
CA SER A 10 4.47 8.52 4.48
C SER A 10 3.92 8.35 3.08
N TYR A 11 2.83 7.61 2.96
CA TYR A 11 2.07 7.42 1.74
C TYR A 11 0.59 7.68 2.03
N ASP A 12 -0.13 8.04 0.97
CA ASP A 12 -1.57 8.20 0.90
C ASP A 12 -1.98 7.81 -0.52
N LEU A 13 -2.55 6.61 -0.67
CA LEU A 13 -2.79 5.98 -1.96
C LEU A 13 -4.18 5.36 -2.01
N THR A 14 -4.86 5.52 -3.14
CA THR A 14 -6.08 4.78 -3.46
C THR A 14 -5.73 3.32 -3.75
N ALA A 15 -6.17 2.41 -2.90
CA ALA A 15 -5.98 0.97 -3.07
C ALA A 15 -7.27 0.29 -3.52
N CYS A 16 -7.15 -0.74 -4.36
CA CYS A 16 -8.25 -1.63 -4.69
C CYS A 16 -8.41 -2.68 -3.58
N VAL A 17 -9.51 -2.64 -2.84
CA VAL A 17 -9.77 -3.48 -1.66
C VAL A 17 -10.91 -4.48 -1.85
N SER A 18 -11.75 -4.27 -2.86
CA SER A 18 -12.94 -5.08 -3.11
C SER A 18 -13.14 -5.33 -4.59
N LEU A 19 -13.92 -6.36 -4.90
CA LEU A 19 -14.40 -6.67 -6.26
C LEU A 19 -15.86 -6.21 -6.47
N GLU A 20 -16.51 -5.68 -5.44
CA GLU A 20 -17.90 -5.22 -5.49
C GLU A 20 -18.01 -3.80 -6.03
N ALA A 21 -18.96 -3.59 -6.94
CA ALA A 21 -19.20 -2.30 -7.56
C ALA A 21 -19.66 -1.25 -6.51
N GLY A 22 -18.91 -0.16 -6.39
CA GLY A 22 -19.13 0.92 -5.42
C GLY A 22 -18.28 0.84 -4.14
N SER A 23 -17.55 -0.26 -3.90
CA SER A 23 -16.62 -0.41 -2.77
C SER A 23 -15.22 -0.84 -3.18
N GLU A 24 -14.90 -0.75 -4.48
CA GLU A 24 -13.65 -1.24 -5.05
C GLU A 24 -12.43 -0.52 -4.47
N PHE A 25 -12.57 0.77 -4.18
CA PHE A 25 -11.46 1.65 -3.82
C PHE A 25 -11.58 2.17 -2.39
N ALA A 26 -10.48 2.12 -1.65
CA ALA A 26 -10.34 2.77 -0.36
C ALA A 26 -9.05 3.60 -0.33
N GLN A 27 -9.07 4.70 0.42
CA GLN A 27 -7.85 5.44 0.74
C GLN A 27 -7.08 4.67 1.81
N ILE A 28 -5.82 4.34 1.51
CA ILE A 28 -4.90 3.72 2.46
C ILE A 28 -3.71 4.62 2.65
N ASP A 29 -3.48 5.00 3.90
CA ASP A 29 -2.34 5.80 4.32
C ASP A 29 -1.36 5.00 5.18
N HIS A 30 -0.26 5.64 5.54
CA HIS A 30 0.74 5.08 6.45
C HIS A 30 0.24 4.81 7.87
N LYS A 31 -0.96 5.30 8.25
CA LYS A 31 -1.55 5.17 9.59
C LYS A 31 -2.61 4.08 9.69
N THR A 32 -3.21 3.71 8.56
CA THR A 32 -4.33 2.76 8.44
C THR A 32 -4.04 1.41 9.11
N TYR A 33 -2.77 1.01 9.17
CA TYR A 33 -2.32 -0.24 9.79
C TYR A 33 -1.30 -0.02 10.93
N GLU A 34 -1.47 1.05 11.70
CA GLU A 34 -0.67 1.28 12.91
C GLU A 34 -0.75 0.10 13.89
N GLY A 35 0.39 -0.21 14.53
CA GLY A 35 0.51 -1.33 15.46
C GLY A 35 0.57 -2.72 14.80
N LYS A 36 0.46 -2.83 13.47
CA LYS A 36 0.57 -4.10 12.74
C LYS A 36 1.85 -4.15 11.91
N TRP A 37 2.38 -5.36 11.75
CA TRP A 37 3.45 -5.62 10.79
C TRP A 37 2.89 -5.52 9.37
N ARG A 38 3.62 -4.82 8.50
CA ARG A 38 3.26 -4.62 7.09
C ARG A 38 4.28 -5.33 6.20
N VAL A 39 3.78 -6.12 5.25
CA VAL A 39 4.58 -6.72 4.18
C VAL A 39 4.19 -6.06 2.87
N VAL A 40 5.12 -5.32 2.27
CA VAL A 40 4.87 -4.51 1.06
C VAL A 40 5.65 -5.10 -0.11
N PHE A 41 4.95 -5.42 -1.20
CA PHE A 41 5.55 -5.93 -2.43
C PHE A 41 5.34 -4.94 -3.57
N PHE A 42 6.40 -4.66 -4.32
CA PHE A 42 6.35 -3.87 -5.55
C PHE A 42 6.73 -4.78 -6.72
N TRP A 43 5.90 -4.81 -7.76
CA TRP A 43 6.18 -5.57 -8.97
C TRP A 43 5.99 -4.67 -10.21
N PRO A 44 6.86 -4.80 -11.21
CA PRO A 44 6.68 -4.07 -12.46
C PRO A 44 5.49 -4.66 -13.23
N LYS A 45 4.76 -3.81 -13.95
CA LYS A 45 3.88 -4.28 -15.02
C LYS A 45 4.77 -4.68 -16.19
N THR A 46 4.64 -5.93 -16.65
CA THR A 46 5.30 -6.33 -17.90
C THR A 46 4.59 -5.59 -19.03
N THR A 47 5.31 -4.67 -19.68
CA THR A 47 4.87 -4.06 -20.93
C THR A 47 5.43 -4.91 -22.04
N ARG A 48 4.56 -5.60 -22.78
CA ARG A 48 4.84 -6.01 -24.15
C ARG A 48 4.16 -5.03 -25.08
#